data_AF-A0A734MIH0-F1
#
_entry.id   AF-A0A734MIH0-F1
#
_cell.length_a   1.000
_cell.length_b   1.000
_cell.length_c   1.000
_cell.angle_alpha   90.00
_cell.angle_beta   90.00
_cell.angle_gamma   90.00
#
_symmetry.space_group_name_H-M   'P 1'
#
loop_
_entity.id
_entity.type
_entity.pdbx_description
1 polymer ?
#
loop_
_entity_poly.entity_id
_entity_poly.type
_entity_poly.pdbx_seq_one_letter_code
_entity_poly.pdbx_strand_id
1 'polypeptide(L)'
;MGKLIWLMGPSGSGKDSLLAELRQQEHEQLLIAHRYITRAANAGNENHIALSEQEFFIRAGQNLLALSWYANGFYYGLGIEIDLWLHAGFDVVVNGSRAHLPQAQARYGVSLLPVCLTVSPDILRQRLQTRGRENDAEIAARLERAAHYPPFNCHTVNNDGSLRQSVERLLILMGRKEEHYASL
;
A
#
# COMPACT_ATOMS: atom_id res chain seq x y z
N MET A 1 -8.48 -18.41 -6.81
CA MET A 1 -7.81 -17.75 -5.67
C MET A 1 -7.37 -16.39 -6.15
N GLY A 2 -7.71 -15.33 -5.43
CA GLY A 2 -7.35 -13.96 -5.78
C GLY A 2 -5.86 -13.67 -5.58
N LYS A 3 -5.44 -12.48 -5.99
CA LYS A 3 -4.07 -11.98 -5.83
C LYS A 3 -3.96 -11.03 -4.64
N LEU A 4 -2.82 -11.08 -3.96
CA LEU A 4 -2.42 -10.07 -2.99
C LEU A 4 -1.56 -9.02 -3.68
N ILE A 5 -2.10 -7.82 -3.88
CA ILE A 5 -1.41 -6.69 -4.48
C ILE A 5 -0.63 -5.97 -3.38
N TRP A 6 0.69 -6.15 -3.39
CA TRP A 6 1.60 -5.55 -2.42
C TRP A 6 2.09 -4.18 -2.92
N LEU A 7 1.32 -3.13 -2.61
CA LEU A 7 1.59 -1.78 -3.09
C LEU A 7 2.69 -1.11 -2.26
N MET A 8 3.81 -0.82 -2.90
CA MET A 8 4.99 -0.16 -2.33
C MET A 8 5.22 1.18 -3.02
N GLY A 9 6.04 2.03 -2.41
CA GLY A 9 6.45 3.30 -3.01
C GLY A 9 7.09 4.22 -1.96
N PRO A 10 7.93 5.18 -2.37
CA PRO A 10 8.55 6.12 -1.44
C PRO A 10 7.48 6.94 -0.69
N SER A 11 7.83 7.46 0.49
CA SER A 11 6.93 8.41 1.18
C SER A 11 6.71 9.62 0.27
N GLY A 12 5.46 10.05 0.09
CA GLY A 12 5.11 11.11 -0.87
C GLY A 12 4.75 10.63 -2.28
N SER A 13 4.91 9.33 -2.59
CA SER A 13 4.48 8.75 -3.88
C SER A 13 2.97 8.79 -4.15
N GLY A 14 2.15 9.12 -3.15
CA GLY A 14 0.68 9.14 -3.27
C GLY A 14 0.01 7.81 -2.97
N LYS A 15 0.72 6.84 -2.35
CA LYS A 15 0.17 5.52 -2.00
C LYS A 15 -1.13 5.59 -1.19
N ASP A 16 -1.15 6.37 -0.10
CA ASP A 16 -2.34 6.47 0.75
C ASP A 16 -3.51 7.11 0.00
N SER A 17 -3.24 8.10 -0.85
CA SER A 17 -4.24 8.72 -1.73
C SER A 17 -4.79 7.74 -2.78
N LEU A 18 -3.93 6.92 -3.39
CA LEU A 18 -4.34 5.89 -4.34
C LEU A 18 -5.24 4.84 -3.66
N LEU A 19 -4.91 4.43 -2.43
CA LEU A 19 -5.71 3.49 -1.65
C LEU A 19 -7.02 4.11 -1.14
N ALA A 20 -7.07 5.42 -0.96
CA ALA A 20 -8.32 6.13 -0.64
C ALA A 20 -9.23 6.19 -1.88
N GLU A 21 -8.67 6.53 -3.04
CA GLU A 21 -9.39 6.56 -4.32
C GLU A 21 -9.97 5.18 -4.67
N LEU A 22 -9.16 4.11 -4.56
CA LEU A 22 -9.62 2.73 -4.79
C LEU A 22 -10.78 2.31 -3.87
N ARG A 23 -10.84 2.84 -2.65
CA ARG A 23 -11.96 2.58 -1.73
C ARG A 23 -13.23 3.33 -2.15
N GLN A 24 -13.09 4.52 -2.73
CA GLN A 24 -14.22 5.34 -3.18
C GLN A 24 -14.86 4.81 -4.46
N GLN A 25 -14.08 4.18 -5.35
CA GLN A 25 -14.59 3.67 -6.63
C GLN A 25 -15.35 2.34 -6.52
N GLU A 26 -15.31 1.66 -5.36
CA GLU A 26 -16.02 0.40 -5.06
C GLU A 26 -16.00 -0.63 -6.20
N HIS A 27 -15.01 -1.53 -6.19
CA HIS A 27 -14.90 -2.60 -7.19
C HIS A 27 -15.35 -3.95 -6.61
N GLU A 28 -16.33 -4.60 -7.24
CA GLU A 28 -17.02 -5.79 -6.70
C GLU A 28 -16.11 -6.95 -6.25
N GLN A 29 -14.95 -7.14 -6.91
CA GLN A 29 -14.02 -8.22 -6.59
C GLN A 29 -12.68 -7.76 -5.99
N LEU A 30 -12.55 -6.49 -5.60
CA LEU A 30 -11.31 -5.93 -5.06
C LEU A 30 -11.53 -5.39 -3.65
N LEU A 31 -10.73 -5.85 -2.71
CA LEU A 31 -10.75 -5.37 -1.34
C LEU A 31 -9.46 -4.64 -1.01
N ILE A 32 -9.56 -3.61 -0.17
CA ILE A 32 -8.39 -2.87 0.30
C ILE A 32 -8.24 -3.15 1.79
N ALA A 33 -7.24 -3.95 2.15
CA ALA A 33 -7.07 -4.35 3.54
C ALA A 33 -6.70 -3.16 4.42
N HIS A 34 -7.19 -3.17 5.66
CA HIS A 34 -6.67 -2.30 6.69
C HIS A 34 -5.31 -2.83 7.16
N ARG A 35 -4.45 -1.92 7.62
CA ARG A 35 -3.33 -2.29 8.48
C ARG A 35 -3.74 -2.16 9.93
N TYR A 36 -3.24 -3.05 10.78
CA TYR A 36 -3.27 -2.93 12.22
C TYR A 36 -1.96 -2.27 12.65
N ILE A 37 -2.01 -1.10 13.28
CA ILE A 37 -0.81 -0.31 13.58
C ILE A 37 -0.85 0.19 15.01
N THR A 38 0.29 0.22 15.70
CA THR A 38 0.38 0.80 17.06
C THR A 38 0.47 2.32 17.10
N ARG A 39 0.37 2.96 15.92
CA ARG A 39 0.29 4.41 15.78
C ARG A 39 -1.14 4.87 16.07
N ALA A 40 -1.28 6.05 16.69
CA ALA A 40 -2.58 6.65 16.92
C ALA A 40 -3.37 6.88 15.61
N ALA A 41 -4.67 6.60 15.63
CA ALA A 41 -5.55 6.68 14.46
C ALA A 41 -5.55 8.07 13.80
N ASN A 42 -5.38 9.14 14.59
CA ASN A 42 -5.38 10.52 14.13
C ASN A 42 -4.01 11.06 13.66
N ALA A 43 -2.94 10.26 13.74
CA ALA A 43 -1.58 10.73 13.47
C ALA A 43 -1.21 10.77 11.97
N GLY A 44 -2.15 10.48 11.06
CA GLY A 44 -1.86 10.49 9.63
C GLY A 44 -3.09 10.27 8.75
N ASN A 45 -2.86 10.25 7.43
CA ASN A 45 -3.92 10.15 6.42
C ASN A 45 -4.23 8.69 6.03
N GLU A 46 -3.71 7.73 6.78
CA GLU A 46 -3.95 6.32 6.47
C GLU A 46 -5.18 5.81 7.22
N ASN A 47 -6.12 5.25 6.48
CA ASN A 47 -7.21 4.47 7.04
C ASN A 47 -6.67 3.12 7.57
N HIS A 48 -6.37 3.06 8.87
CA HIS A 48 -5.83 1.90 9.57
C HIS A 48 -6.57 1.65 10.89
N ILE A 49 -6.47 0.42 11.40
CA ILE A 49 -6.96 0.06 12.73
C ILE A 49 -5.82 0.33 13.72
N ALA A 50 -6.01 1.32 14.59
CA ALA A 50 -5.07 1.63 15.65
C ALA A 50 -5.20 0.59 16.79
N LEU A 51 -4.07 0.03 17.23
CA LEU A 51 -3.99 -0.90 18.35
C LEU A 51 -3.06 -0.35 19.43
N SER A 52 -3.24 -0.78 20.68
CA SER A 52 -2.15 -0.70 21.66
C SER A 52 -1.05 -1.71 21.30
N GLU A 53 0.19 -1.50 21.79
CA GLU A 53 1.24 -2.52 21.62
C GLU A 53 0.85 -3.85 22.26
N GLN A 54 0.26 -3.81 23.46
CA GLN A 54 -0.20 -5.00 24.17
C GLN A 54 -1.20 -5.79 23.32
N GLU A 55 -2.19 -5.12 22.74
CA GLU A 55 -3.18 -5.76 21.88
C GLU A 55 -2.56 -6.30 20.58
N PHE A 56 -1.63 -5.54 19.98
CA PHE A 56 -0.90 -6.00 18.79
C PHE A 56 -0.17 -7.32 19.06
N PHE A 57 0.55 -7.42 20.17
CA PHE A 57 1.30 -8.63 20.53
C PHE A 57 0.40 -9.80 20.90
N ILE A 58 -0.75 -9.56 21.55
CA ILE A 58 -1.76 -10.61 21.79
C ILE A 58 -2.25 -11.17 20.44
N ARG A 59 -2.63 -10.30 19.50
CA ARG A 59 -3.12 -10.73 18.18
C ARG A 59 -2.04 -11.46 17.37
N ALA A 60 -0.80 -10.97 17.41
CA ALA A 60 0.34 -11.60 16.75
C ALA A 60 0.62 -13.00 17.34
N GLY A 61 0.66 -13.14 18.67
CA GLY A 61 0.89 -14.41 19.36
C GLY A 61 -0.21 -15.44 19.16
N GLN A 62 -1.43 -14.99 18.82
CA GLN A 62 -2.56 -15.86 18.47
C GLN A 62 -2.69 -16.13 16.96
N ASN A 63 -1.71 -15.74 16.13
CA ASN A 63 -1.72 -15.88 14.68
C ASN A 63 -2.91 -15.18 13.99
N LEU A 64 -3.41 -14.09 14.57
CA LEU A 64 -4.47 -13.26 13.98
C LEU A 64 -3.94 -12.24 12.96
N LEU A 65 -2.62 -12.21 12.76
CA LEU A 65 -1.95 -11.41 11.73
C LEU A 65 -1.27 -12.36 10.74
N ALA A 66 -1.57 -12.17 9.45
CA ALA A 66 -0.91 -12.91 8.37
C ALA A 66 0.55 -12.47 8.19
N LEU A 67 0.83 -11.18 8.36
CA LEU A 67 2.15 -10.57 8.31
C LEU A 67 2.25 -9.49 9.38
N SER A 68 3.42 -9.36 9.99
CA SER A 68 3.72 -8.27 10.92
C SER A 68 5.18 -7.85 10.85
N TRP A 69 5.44 -6.58 11.11
CA TRP A 69 6.79 -6.01 11.15
C TRP A 69 6.87 -4.74 12.01
N TYR A 70 8.10 -4.36 12.37
CA TYR A 70 8.40 -3.11 13.09
C TYR A 70 9.10 -2.11 12.15
N ALA A 71 8.67 -0.85 12.15
CA ALA A 71 9.31 0.22 11.40
C ALA A 71 8.96 1.59 11.98
N ASN A 72 9.83 2.59 11.82
CA ASN A 72 9.53 3.98 12.20
C ASN A 72 8.93 4.16 13.61
N GLY A 73 9.33 3.34 14.59
CA GLY A 73 8.81 3.43 15.96
C GLY A 73 7.50 2.67 16.22
N PHE A 74 6.88 2.03 15.23
CA PHE A 74 5.57 1.38 15.37
C PHE A 74 5.57 -0.05 14.83
N TYR A 75 4.63 -0.85 15.33
CA TYR A 75 4.31 -2.16 14.81
C TYR A 75 3.21 -2.06 13.76
N TYR A 76 3.36 -2.81 12.68
CA TYR A 76 2.43 -2.90 11.57
C TYR A 76 2.04 -4.35 11.36
N GLY A 77 0.77 -4.59 11.10
CA GLY A 77 0.20 -5.90 10.86
C GLY A 77 -0.79 -5.87 9.72
N LEU A 78 -0.87 -6.98 9.00
CA LEU A 78 -1.95 -7.31 8.09
C LEU A 78 -2.70 -8.49 8.70
N GLY A 79 -4.03 -8.36 8.82
CA GLY A 79 -4.83 -9.37 9.50
C GLY A 79 -4.95 -10.66 8.69
N ILE A 80 -5.26 -11.75 9.41
CA ILE A 80 -5.40 -13.08 8.82
C ILE A 80 -6.62 -13.20 7.90
N GLU A 81 -7.59 -12.28 7.99
CA GLU A 81 -8.78 -12.22 7.13
C GLU A 81 -8.45 -12.12 5.63
N ILE A 82 -7.26 -11.61 5.29
CA ILE A 82 -6.76 -11.56 3.91
C ILE A 82 -6.75 -12.96 3.28
N ASP A 83 -6.38 -13.99 4.02
CA ASP A 83 -6.31 -15.36 3.50
C ASP A 83 -7.70 -15.86 3.10
N LEU A 84 -8.73 -15.52 3.89
CA LEU A 84 -10.12 -15.86 3.60
C LEU A 84 -10.62 -15.12 2.36
N TRP A 85 -10.31 -13.83 2.21
CA TRP A 85 -10.68 -13.05 1.03
C TRP A 85 -10.03 -13.59 -0.25
N LEU A 86 -8.73 -13.90 -0.20
CA LEU A 86 -8.00 -14.50 -1.33
C LEU A 86 -8.58 -15.86 -1.71
N HIS A 87 -8.93 -16.69 -0.72
CA HIS A 87 -9.56 -17.99 -0.95
C HIS A 87 -10.93 -17.85 -1.62
N ALA A 88 -11.73 -16.87 -1.18
CA ALA A 88 -13.02 -16.52 -1.76
C ALA A 88 -12.93 -15.88 -3.17
N GLY A 89 -11.73 -15.63 -3.68
CA GLY A 89 -11.50 -15.14 -5.04
C GLY A 89 -11.35 -13.63 -5.16
N PHE A 90 -11.39 -12.89 -4.05
CA PHE A 90 -11.14 -11.45 -4.07
C PHE A 90 -9.66 -11.16 -4.25
N ASP A 91 -9.35 -10.19 -5.11
CA ASP A 91 -8.05 -9.55 -5.07
C ASP A 91 -7.98 -8.61 -3.86
N VAL A 92 -6.84 -8.56 -3.19
CA VAL A 92 -6.65 -7.75 -1.99
C VAL A 92 -5.47 -6.82 -2.18
N VAL A 93 -5.69 -5.51 -2.09
CA VAL A 93 -4.63 -4.50 -2.13
C VAL A 93 -4.23 -4.14 -0.70
N VAL A 94 -2.93 -4.15 -0.45
CA VAL A 94 -2.36 -3.79 0.85
C VAL A 94 -1.33 -2.68 0.73
N ASN A 95 -1.26 -1.85 1.77
CA ASN A 95 -0.20 -0.86 1.94
C ASN A 95 1.10 -1.57 2.36
N GLY A 96 1.88 -2.00 1.37
CA GLY A 96 3.07 -2.81 1.55
C GLY A 96 4.33 -2.02 1.93
N SER A 97 5.27 -2.73 2.54
CA SER A 97 6.63 -2.26 2.82
C SER A 97 7.63 -2.97 1.92
N ARG A 98 8.57 -2.22 1.33
CA ARG A 98 9.60 -2.81 0.47
C ARG A 98 10.56 -3.71 1.21
N ALA A 99 10.98 -3.28 2.42
CA ALA A 99 11.86 -4.08 3.27
C ALA A 99 11.23 -5.42 3.68
N HIS A 100 9.90 -5.52 3.63
CA HIS A 100 9.14 -6.71 4.04
C HIS A 100 8.51 -7.45 2.86
N LEU A 101 8.86 -7.07 1.62
CA LEU A 101 8.46 -7.84 0.44
C LEU A 101 8.93 -9.31 0.51
N PRO A 102 10.15 -9.64 0.97
CA PRO A 102 10.57 -11.05 1.10
C PRO A 102 9.67 -11.86 2.02
N GLN A 103 9.16 -11.25 3.11
CA GLN A 103 8.22 -11.90 4.03
C GLN A 103 6.88 -12.20 3.34
N ALA A 104 6.36 -11.25 2.55
CA ALA A 104 5.16 -11.44 1.77
C ALA A 104 5.34 -12.49 0.65
N GLN A 105 6.52 -12.51 0.00
CA GLN A 105 6.87 -13.51 -1.01
C GLN A 105 6.90 -14.92 -0.43
N ALA A 106 7.52 -15.09 0.74
CA ALA A 106 7.58 -16.36 1.43
C ALA A 106 6.19 -16.92 1.80
N ARG A 107 5.26 -16.05 2.21
CA ARG A 107 3.90 -16.47 2.61
C ARG A 107 2.98 -16.72 1.41
N TYR A 108 2.94 -15.81 0.44
CA TYR A 108 1.90 -15.79 -0.59
C TYR A 108 2.36 -16.31 -1.95
N GLY A 109 3.67 -16.46 -2.17
CA GLY A 109 4.25 -17.06 -3.39
C GLY A 109 3.63 -16.50 -4.68
N VAL A 110 3.08 -17.41 -5.50
CA VAL A 110 2.46 -17.09 -6.80
C VAL A 110 1.22 -16.20 -6.71
N SER A 111 0.59 -16.11 -5.54
CA SER A 111 -0.57 -15.24 -5.31
C SER A 111 -0.16 -13.78 -5.04
N LEU A 112 1.13 -13.50 -4.82
CA LEU A 112 1.61 -12.14 -4.60
C LEU A 112 1.84 -11.40 -5.93
N LEU A 113 1.35 -10.15 -6.02
CA LEU A 113 1.67 -9.20 -7.08
C LEU A 113 2.37 -7.97 -6.47
N PRO A 114 3.71 -7.91 -6.50
CA PRO A 114 4.44 -6.74 -6.01
C PRO A 114 4.29 -5.56 -6.97
N VAL A 115 3.84 -4.41 -6.46
CA VAL A 115 3.64 -3.19 -7.25
C VAL A 115 4.39 -2.03 -6.62
N CYS A 116 5.18 -1.32 -7.40
CA CYS A 116 5.91 -0.13 -7.02
C CYS A 116 5.27 1.10 -7.65
N LEU A 117 4.66 1.93 -6.81
CA LEU A 117 4.22 3.27 -7.18
C LEU A 117 5.44 4.18 -7.27
N THR A 118 5.64 4.76 -8.45
CA THR A 118 6.77 5.65 -8.75
C THR A 118 6.27 7.05 -9.05
N VAL A 119 7.13 8.02 -8.79
CA VAL A 119 6.91 9.43 -9.07
C VAL A 119 8.27 10.03 -9.38
N SER A 120 8.31 10.92 -10.37
CA SER A 120 9.49 11.68 -10.74
C SER A 120 10.00 12.51 -9.56
N PRO A 121 11.32 12.73 -9.45
CA PRO A 121 11.90 13.47 -8.32
C PRO A 121 11.31 14.87 -8.13
N ASP A 122 10.99 15.58 -9.23
CA ASP A 122 10.44 16.94 -9.17
C ASP A 122 9.01 16.95 -8.63
N ILE A 123 8.15 16.04 -9.10
CA ILE A 123 6.78 15.91 -8.57
C ILE A 123 6.81 15.43 -7.12
N LEU A 124 7.73 14.51 -6.76
CA LEU A 124 7.91 14.08 -5.38
C LEU A 124 8.30 15.25 -4.47
N ARG A 125 9.26 16.07 -4.88
CA ARG A 125 9.65 17.29 -4.15
C ARG A 125 8.46 18.21 -3.96
N GLN A 126 7.74 18.53 -5.04
CA GLN A 126 6.58 19.42 -5.00
C GLN A 126 5.51 18.90 -4.03
N ARG A 127 5.22 17.60 -4.04
CA ARG A 127 4.25 16.97 -3.13
C ARG A 127 4.68 17.04 -1.67
N LEU A 128 5.96 16.79 -1.39
CA LEU A 128 6.53 16.88 -0.04
C LEU A 128 6.48 18.32 0.49
N GLN A 129 6.78 19.31 -0.35
CA GLN A 129 6.66 20.73 0.00
C GLN A 129 5.19 21.11 0.27
N THR A 130 4.28 20.72 -0.63
CA THR A 130 2.86 21.07 -0.54
C THR A 130 2.20 20.53 0.73
N ARG A 131 2.59 19.35 1.22
CA ARG A 131 2.01 18.81 2.45
C ARG A 131 2.53 19.47 3.73
N GLY A 132 3.64 20.21 3.66
CA GLY A 132 4.15 21.05 4.75
C GLY A 132 4.57 20.32 6.04
N ARG A 133 4.93 19.03 5.96
CA ARG A 133 5.32 18.22 7.14
C ARG A 133 6.83 18.09 7.31
N GLU A 134 7.60 18.59 6.34
CA GLU A 134 9.04 18.46 6.28
C GLU A 134 9.70 19.81 6.00
N ASN A 135 10.89 20.02 6.54
CA ASN A 135 11.80 21.08 6.09
C ASN A 135 12.62 20.64 4.85
N ASP A 136 13.34 21.57 4.23
CA ASP A 136 14.10 21.30 2.99
C ASP A 136 15.15 20.19 3.13
N ALA A 137 15.82 20.07 4.29
CA ALA A 137 16.80 19.02 4.54
C ALA A 137 16.14 17.63 4.64
N GLU A 138 14.98 17.55 5.30
CA GLU A 138 14.17 16.33 5.38
C GLU A 138 13.61 15.92 4.02
N ILE A 139 13.19 16.90 3.19
CA ILE A 139 12.76 16.66 1.81
C ILE A 139 13.92 16.11 0.98
N ALA A 140 15.11 16.72 1.05
CA ALA A 140 16.30 16.25 0.35
C ALA A 140 16.65 14.80 0.75
N ALA A 141 16.66 14.49 2.05
CA ALA A 141 16.93 13.13 2.55
C ALA A 141 15.89 12.11 2.07
N ARG A 142 14.62 12.51 1.93
CA ARG A 142 13.56 11.64 1.38
C ARG A 142 13.75 11.39 -0.12
N LEU A 143 14.14 12.41 -0.89
CA LEU A 143 14.44 12.28 -2.32
C LEU A 143 15.64 11.37 -2.56
N GLU A 144 16.72 11.56 -1.79
CA GLU A 144 17.91 10.71 -1.84
C GLU A 144 17.57 9.25 -1.51
N ARG A 145 16.80 9.02 -0.45
CA ARG A 145 16.32 7.67 -0.11
C ARG A 145 15.47 7.08 -1.25
N ALA A 146 14.61 7.87 -1.88
CA ALA A 146 13.80 7.40 -3.00
C ALA A 146 14.66 6.99 -4.21
N ALA A 147 15.75 7.72 -4.48
CA ALA A 147 16.70 7.41 -5.55
C ALA A 147 17.59 6.19 -5.22
N HIS A 148 18.03 6.05 -3.96
CA HIS A 148 18.89 4.95 -3.53
C HIS A 148 18.20 3.59 -3.60
N TYR A 149 16.87 3.58 -3.44
CA TYR A 149 16.07 2.37 -3.56
C TYR A 149 15.19 2.51 -4.81
N PRO A 150 15.65 2.07 -5.99
CA PRO A 150 14.80 1.96 -7.17
C PRO A 150 13.79 0.79 -7.03
N PRO A 151 12.70 0.77 -7.83
CA PRO A 151 11.83 -0.40 -7.94
C PRO A 151 12.64 -1.65 -8.32
N PHE A 152 12.43 -2.75 -7.59
CA PHE A 152 13.10 -4.02 -7.83
C PHE A 152 12.13 -5.17 -7.57
N ASN A 153 12.10 -6.17 -8.45
CA ASN A 153 11.19 -7.32 -8.39
C ASN A 153 9.71 -6.93 -8.20
N CYS A 154 9.28 -5.85 -8.86
CA CYS A 154 7.91 -5.35 -8.82
C CYS A 154 7.49 -4.75 -10.16
N HIS A 155 6.19 -4.81 -10.43
CA HIS A 155 5.58 -4.04 -11.50
C HIS A 155 5.56 -2.57 -11.13
N THR A 156 5.72 -1.68 -12.10
CA THR A 156 5.77 -0.24 -11.82
C THR A 156 4.50 0.45 -12.28
N VAL A 157 3.93 1.30 -11.42
CA VAL A 157 2.84 2.23 -11.76
C VAL A 157 3.38 3.64 -11.56
N ASN A 158 3.37 4.46 -12.62
CA ASN A 158 3.75 5.87 -12.56
C ASN A 158 2.56 6.71 -12.06
N ASN A 159 2.83 7.52 -11.03
CA ASN A 159 1.89 8.45 -10.41
C ASN A 159 2.35 9.91 -10.51
N ASP A 160 2.91 10.31 -11.65
CA ASP A 160 3.18 11.73 -11.96
C ASP A 160 1.90 12.47 -12.34
N GLY A 161 0.99 11.79 -13.05
CA GLY A 161 -0.30 12.33 -13.50
C GLY A 161 -1.37 12.36 -12.41
N SER A 162 -2.63 12.25 -12.83
CA SER A 162 -3.76 12.25 -11.91
C SER A 162 -3.87 10.91 -11.15
N LEU A 163 -4.45 10.95 -9.95
CA LEU A 163 -4.72 9.73 -9.17
C LEU A 163 -5.59 8.74 -9.95
N ARG A 164 -6.58 9.23 -10.69
CA ARG A 164 -7.45 8.41 -11.55
C ARG A 164 -6.66 7.63 -12.59
N GLN A 165 -5.72 8.27 -13.30
CA GLN A 165 -4.86 7.58 -14.28
C GLN A 165 -4.01 6.48 -13.61
N SER A 166 -3.53 6.73 -12.40
CA SER A 166 -2.76 5.75 -11.64
C SER A 166 -3.61 4.56 -11.19
N VAL A 167 -4.87 4.80 -10.80
CA VAL A 167 -5.84 3.73 -10.48
C VAL A 167 -6.13 2.90 -11.73
N GLU A 168 -6.48 3.52 -12.85
CA GLU A 168 -6.75 2.83 -14.12
C GLU A 168 -5.56 1.94 -14.53
N ARG A 169 -4.33 2.45 -14.44
CA ARG A 169 -3.11 1.66 -14.72
C ARG A 169 -2.93 0.48 -13.77
N LEU A 170 -3.24 0.66 -12.48
CA LEU A 170 -3.16 -0.42 -11.50
C LEU A 170 -4.20 -1.51 -11.79
N LEU A 171 -5.43 -1.14 -12.14
CA LEU A 171 -6.48 -2.08 -12.52
C LEU A 171 -6.12 -2.88 -13.78
N ILE A 172 -5.61 -2.19 -14.82
CA ILE A 172 -5.09 -2.84 -16.04
C ILE A 172 -4.00 -3.85 -15.69
N LEU A 173 -3.05 -3.49 -14.82
CA LEU A 173 -1.98 -4.38 -14.38
C LEU A 173 -2.51 -5.62 -13.66
N MET A 174 -3.60 -5.48 -12.92
CA MET A 174 -4.29 -6.60 -12.27
C MET A 174 -5.08 -7.48 -13.26
N GLY A 175 -5.06 -7.17 -14.57
CA GLY A 175 -5.87 -7.85 -15.57
C GLY A 175 -7.35 -7.46 -15.53
N ARG A 176 -7.70 -6.40 -14.79
CA ARG A 176 -9.04 -5.86 -14.72
C ARG A 176 -9.19 -4.83 -15.83
N LYS A 177 -9.92 -5.19 -16.88
CA LYS A 177 -10.54 -4.18 -17.74
C LYS A 177 -11.82 -3.77 -17.04
N GLU A 178 -12.00 -2.48 -16.79
CA GLU A 178 -13.37 -1.99 -16.62
C GLU A 178 -14.11 -2.38 -17.89
N GLU A 179 -15.13 -3.24 -17.76
CA GLU A 179 -16.24 -3.13 -18.69
C GLU A 179 -16.77 -1.73 -18.45
N HIS A 180 -16.44 -0.82 -19.38
CA HIS A 180 -17.13 0.44 -19.48
C HIS A 180 -18.62 0.13 -19.35
N TYR A 181 -19.25 0.57 -18.26
CA TYR A 181 -20.68 0.79 -18.24
C TYR A 181 -20.95 1.90 -19.26
N ALA A 182 -20.97 1.52 -20.54
CA ALA A 182 -21.74 2.20 -21.53
C ALA A 182 -23.20 1.85 -21.23
N SER A 183 -24.00 2.87 -20.91
CA SER A 183 -25.45 2.85 -20.64
C SER A 183 -25.78 2.39 -19.21
N LEU A 184 -26.54 3.14 -18.40
CA LEU A 184 -27.74 3.93 -18.70
C LEU A 184 -27.70 5.34 -18.11
#